data_AF-A0A1W1VIS4-F1
#
_entry.id   AF-A0A1W1VIS4-F1
#
_cell.length_a   1.000
_cell.length_b   1.000
_cell.length_c   1.000
_cell.angle_alpha   90.00
_cell.angle_beta   90.00
_cell.angle_gamma   90.00
#
_symmetry.space_group_name_H-M   'P 1'
#
loop_
_entity.id
_entity.type
_entity.pdbx_description
1 polymer ?
#
loop_
_entity_poly.entity_id
_entity_poly.type
_entity_poly.pdbx_seq_one_letter_code
_entity_poly.pdbx_strand_id
1 'polypeptide(L)'
;MNGEAATAPLYRKCDSCGTPNGVIYHHREGHVEHYCPRCAQRYALYDTAYFQLEAQVRLAVEAWVGIWGTSPGIIDLSEQLGQIGGKLLDEYKAGTLAQEGVQPFRLAA
;
A
#
# COMPACT_ATOMS: atom_id res chain seq x y z
N MET A 1 -37.40 3.80 -11.05
CA MET A 1 -36.16 3.50 -11.78
C MET A 1 -35.37 2.54 -10.91
N ASN A 2 -35.45 1.25 -11.21
CA ASN A 2 -34.86 0.19 -10.40
C ASN A 2 -33.37 0.13 -10.74
N GLY A 3 -32.53 0.66 -9.85
CA GLY A 3 -31.08 0.49 -9.93
C GLY A 3 -30.73 -0.89 -9.40
N GLU A 4 -30.86 -1.93 -10.22
CA GLU A 4 -30.19 -3.20 -9.93
C GLU A 4 -28.69 -2.95 -9.95
N ALA A 5 -28.06 -3.04 -8.77
CA ALA A 5 -26.62 -3.05 -8.65
C ALA A 5 -26.10 -4.24 -9.47
N ALA A 6 -25.55 -3.96 -10.64
CA ALA A 6 -24.96 -4.97 -11.50
C ALA A 6 -23.89 -5.72 -10.70
N THR A 7 -24.18 -6.97 -10.34
CA THR A 7 -23.23 -7.84 -9.64
C THR A 7 -22.02 -8.01 -10.54
N ALA A 8 -20.88 -7.45 -10.12
CA ALA A 8 -19.63 -7.59 -10.85
C ALA A 8 -19.35 -9.09 -11.09
N PRO A 9 -18.85 -9.48 -12.27
CA PRO A 9 -18.57 -10.87 -12.57
C PRO A 9 -17.64 -11.47 -11.49
N LEU A 10 -18.04 -12.62 -10.93
CA LEU A 10 -17.33 -13.31 -9.85
C LEU A 10 -15.89 -13.67 -10.22
N TYR A 11 -15.63 -13.87 -11.52
CA TYR A 11 -14.32 -14.20 -12.07
C TYR A 11 -13.98 -13.23 -13.20
N ARG A 12 -12.80 -12.62 -13.11
CA ARG A 12 -12.22 -11.77 -14.16
C ARG A 12 -10.74 -12.12 -14.35
N LYS A 13 -10.04 -11.43 -15.26
CA LYS A 13 -8.57 -11.51 -15.28
C LYS A 13 -8.04 -10.85 -14.00
N CYS A 14 -6.91 -11.33 -13.50
CA CYS A 14 -6.20 -10.69 -12.41
C CYS A 14 -5.76 -9.29 -12.85
N ASP A 15 -6.18 -8.25 -12.14
CA ASP A 15 -5.85 -6.85 -12.46
C ASP A 15 -4.36 -6.56 -12.30
N SER A 16 -3.65 -7.33 -11.47
CA SER A 16 -2.21 -7.17 -11.25
C SER A 16 -1.33 -7.88 -12.28
N CYS A 17 -1.66 -9.12 -12.68
CA CYS A 17 -0.76 -9.94 -13.52
C CYS A 17 -1.42 -10.54 -14.77
N GLY A 18 -2.70 -10.26 -15.02
CA GLY A 18 -3.42 -10.67 -16.23
C GLY A 18 -3.78 -12.16 -16.32
N THR A 19 -3.42 -12.97 -15.32
CA THR A 19 -3.80 -14.39 -15.29
C THR A 19 -5.32 -14.57 -15.26
N PRO A 20 -5.86 -15.63 -15.91
CA PRO A 20 -7.26 -15.97 -15.78
C PRO A 20 -7.56 -16.37 -14.32
N ASN A 21 -8.82 -16.20 -13.89
CA ASN A 21 -9.32 -16.54 -12.54
C ASN A 21 -8.90 -15.58 -11.41
N GLY A 22 -8.90 -14.28 -11.69
CA GLY A 22 -8.96 -13.26 -10.63
C GLY A 22 -10.29 -13.35 -9.89
N VAL A 23 -10.22 -13.48 -8.57
CA VAL A 23 -11.36 -13.43 -7.65
C VAL A 23 -11.47 -12.05 -7.03
N ILE A 24 -12.66 -11.68 -6.59
CA ILE A 24 -12.93 -10.39 -5.94
C ILE A 24 -12.06 -10.27 -4.67
N TYR A 25 -11.29 -9.20 -4.61
CA TYR A 25 -10.52 -8.76 -3.46
C TYR A 25 -11.08 -7.42 -2.97
N HIS A 26 -11.44 -7.37 -1.70
CA HIS A 26 -11.97 -6.17 -1.06
C HIS A 26 -10.85 -5.46 -0.32
N HIS A 27 -10.53 -4.26 -0.81
CA HIS A 27 -9.57 -3.41 -0.13
C HIS A 27 -10.22 -2.69 1.04
N ARG A 28 -9.40 -2.34 2.04
CA ARG A 28 -9.87 -1.67 3.26
C ARG A 28 -10.47 -0.29 2.98
N GLU A 29 -9.97 0.39 1.95
CA GLU A 29 -10.44 1.72 1.52
C GLU A 29 -11.73 1.67 0.70
N GLY A 30 -12.34 0.49 0.55
CA GLY A 30 -13.63 0.29 -0.11
C GLY A 30 -13.56 0.10 -1.62
N HIS A 31 -12.37 0.13 -2.22
CA HIS A 31 -12.19 -0.26 -3.62
C HIS A 31 -12.19 -1.79 -3.78
N VAL A 32 -12.59 -2.25 -4.96
CA VAL A 32 -12.71 -3.67 -5.29
C VAL A 32 -11.90 -3.95 -6.54
N GLU A 33 -11.03 -4.95 -6.46
CA GLU A 33 -10.19 -5.41 -7.57
C GLU A 33 -10.28 -6.94 -7.70
N HIS A 34 -9.84 -7.48 -8.84
CA HIS A 34 -9.79 -8.92 -9.08
C HIS A 34 -8.35 -9.42 -8.99
N TYR A 35 -8.04 -10.29 -8.02
CA TYR A 35 -6.72 -10.87 -7.86
C TYR A 35 -6.71 -12.40 -7.95
N CYS A 36 -5.69 -12.95 -8.61
CA CYS A 36 -5.42 -14.39 -8.49
C CYS A 36 -4.86 -14.70 -7.09
N PRO A 37 -4.91 -15.96 -6.61
CA PRO A 37 -4.49 -16.31 -5.25
C PRO A 37 -3.07 -15.81 -4.89
N ARG A 38 -2.14 -15.87 -5.84
CA ARG A 38 -0.76 -15.40 -5.65
C ARG A 38 -0.68 -13.87 -5.50
N CYS A 39 -1.42 -13.11 -6.31
CA CYS A 39 -1.45 -11.65 -6.20
C CYS A 39 -2.17 -11.20 -4.94
N ALA A 40 -3.28 -11.86 -4.57
CA ALA A 40 -4.00 -11.59 -3.32
C ALA A 40 -3.12 -11.84 -2.09
N GLN A 41 -2.38 -12.96 -2.06
CA GLN A 41 -1.45 -13.24 -0.96
C GLN A 41 -0.33 -12.21 -0.88
N ARG A 42 0.25 -11.83 -2.03
CA ARG A 42 1.28 -10.79 -2.08
C ARG A 42 0.75 -9.45 -1.57
N TYR A 43 -0.45 -9.07 -1.99
CA TYR A 43 -1.09 -7.83 -1.57
C TYR A 43 -1.37 -7.82 -0.07
N ALA A 44 -1.92 -8.92 0.48
CA ALA A 44 -2.14 -9.05 1.92
C ALA A 44 -0.86 -8.89 2.76
N LEU A 45 0.29 -9.38 2.25
CA LEU A 45 1.59 -9.17 2.90
C LEU A 45 2.02 -7.71 2.84
N TYR A 46 1.84 -7.04 1.70
CA TYR A 46 2.15 -5.61 1.57
C TYR A 46 1.27 -4.76 2.49
N ASP A 47 -0.03 -5.02 2.53
CA ASP A 47 -0.96 -4.34 3.43
C ASP A 47 -0.55 -4.52 4.89
N THR A 48 -0.23 -5.75 5.30
CA THR A 48 0.19 -6.03 6.67
C THR A 48 1.48 -5.28 7.02
N ALA A 49 2.47 -5.30 6.12
CA ALA A 49 3.72 -4.58 6.31
C ALA A 49 3.50 -3.07 6.39
N TYR A 50 2.65 -2.52 5.52
CA TYR A 50 2.27 -1.11 5.51
C TYR A 50 1.60 -0.72 6.83
N PHE A 51 0.60 -1.47 7.30
CA PHE A 51 -0.08 -1.19 8.56
C PHE A 51 0.85 -1.26 9.77
N GLN A 52 1.75 -2.25 9.79
CA GLN A 52 2.72 -2.37 10.86
C GLN A 52 3.70 -1.18 10.87
N LEU A 53 4.18 -0.78 9.70
CA LEU A 53 5.06 0.38 9.56
C LEU A 53 4.34 1.67 9.97
N GLU A 54 3.12 1.89 9.50
CA GLU A 54 2.30 3.05 9.86
C GLU A 54 2.11 3.14 11.38
N ALA A 55 1.76 2.02 12.03
CA ALA A 55 1.61 1.96 13.48
C ALA A 55 2.92 2.28 14.21
N GLN A 56 4.05 1.75 13.75
CA GLN A 56 5.36 2.04 14.35
C GLN A 56 5.76 3.51 14.19
N VAL A 57 5.57 4.09 13.01
CA VAL A 57 5.83 5.51 12.75
C VAL A 57 4.95 6.38 13.63
N ARG A 58 3.65 6.07 13.71
CA ARG A 58 2.71 6.81 14.56
C ARG A 58 3.14 6.78 16.03
N LEU A 59 3.45 5.60 16.57
CA LEU A 59 3.93 5.47 17.95
C LEU A 59 5.23 6.24 18.20
N ALA A 60 6.16 6.22 17.25
CA ALA A 60 7.41 6.97 17.34
C ALA A 60 7.15 8.48 17.36
N VAL A 61 6.28 8.98 16.47
CA VAL A 61 5.90 10.40 16.41
C VAL A 61 5.19 10.82 17.70
N GLU A 62 4.21 10.06 18.18
CA GLU A 62 3.49 10.35 19.42
C GLU A 62 4.44 10.42 20.63
N ALA A 63 5.39 9.48 20.73
CA ALA A 63 6.40 9.50 21.78
C ALA A 63 7.31 10.73 21.69
N TRP A 64 7.64 11.17 20.48
CA TRP A 64 8.52 12.32 20.24
C TRP A 64 7.81 13.66 20.48
N VAL A 65 6.52 13.77 20.14
CA VAL A 65 5.69 14.97 20.39
C VAL A 65 5.65 15.29 21.90
N GLY A 66 5.55 14.27 22.76
CA GLY A 66 5.60 14.46 24.21
C GLY A 66 6.94 14.99 24.74
N ILE A 67 8.05 14.73 24.03
CA ILE A 67 9.41 15.15 24.39
C ILE A 67 9.71 16.54 23.83
N TRP A 68 9.25 16.83 22.61
CA TRP A 68 9.53 18.09 21.92
C TRP A 68 8.76 19.28 22.49
N GLY A 69 7.66 19.04 23.20
CA GLY A 69 6.72 20.09 23.59
C GLY A 69 6.09 20.74 22.36
N THR A 70 5.07 21.57 22.57
CA THR A 70 4.44 22.37 21.52
C THR A 70 5.40 23.49 21.08
N SER A 71 6.43 23.13 20.32
CA SER A 71 7.34 24.11 19.72
C SER A 71 6.62 24.82 18.56
N PRO A 72 6.49 26.15 18.56
CA PRO A 72 5.89 26.87 17.45
C PRO A 72 6.71 26.64 16.16
N GLY A 73 6.08 26.15 15.09
CA GLY A 73 6.73 25.91 13.81
C GLY A 73 7.11 24.46 13.52
N ILE A 74 6.52 23.47 14.21
CA ILE A 74 6.62 22.05 13.82
C ILE A 74 6.12 21.92 12.37
N ILE A 75 7.07 21.64 11.47
CA ILE A 75 6.80 21.23 10.10
C ILE A 75 5.98 19.94 10.18
N ASP A 76 4.83 19.91 9.52
CA ASP A 76 4.00 18.73 9.46
C ASP A 76 4.77 17.62 8.72
N LEU A 77 5.36 16.71 9.50
CA LEU A 77 6.08 15.54 9.01
C LEU A 77 5.18 14.66 8.14
N SER A 78 3.86 14.65 8.37
CA SER A 78 2.91 13.92 7.54
C SER A 78 2.86 14.51 6.13
N GLU A 79 2.82 15.84 6.01
CA GLU A 79 2.82 16.53 4.73
C GLU A 79 4.10 16.25 3.93
N GLN A 80 5.27 16.32 4.58
CA GLN A 80 6.54 16.05 3.90
C GLN A 80 6.70 14.59 3.49
N LEU A 81 6.32 13.65 4.35
CA LEU A 81 6.34 12.22 4.00
C LEU A 81 5.35 11.92 2.86
N GLY A 82 4.19 12.56 2.84
CA GLY A 82 3.24 12.49 1.73
C GLY A 82 3.83 12.98 0.41
N GLN A 83 4.55 14.11 0.41
CA GLN A 83 5.23 14.64 -0.78
C GLN A 83 6.33 13.70 -1.30
N ILE A 84 7.09 13.08 -0.40
CA ILE A 84 8.12 12.10 -0.76
C ILE A 84 7.47 10.84 -1.36
N GLY A 85 6.43 10.31 -0.72
CA GLY A 85 5.66 9.16 -1.23
C GLY A 85 5.06 9.41 -2.60
N GLY A 86 4.52 10.61 -2.84
CA GLY A 86 3.99 11.02 -4.14
C GLY A 86 5.06 11.00 -5.23
N LYS A 87 6.25 11.58 -4.97
CA LYS A 87 7.37 11.57 -5.93
C LYS A 87 7.84 10.15 -6.26
N LEU A 88 7.97 9.28 -5.26
CA LEU A 88 8.35 7.88 -5.47
C LEU A 88 7.32 7.13 -6.32
N LEU A 89 6.02 7.37 -6.09
CA LEU A 89 4.96 6.77 -6.89
C LEU A 89 5.01 7.25 -8.35
N ASP A 90 5.27 8.54 -8.56
CA ASP A 90 5.40 9.11 -9.91
C ASP A 90 6.62 8.55 -10.64
N GLU A 91 7.77 8.43 -9.96
CA GLU A 91 8.98 7.80 -10.51
C GLU A 91 8.77 6.31 -10.83
N TYR A 92 8.01 5.60 -10.00
CA TYR A 92 7.61 4.21 -10.26
C TYR A 92 6.73 4.10 -11.51
N LYS A 93 5.69 4.94 -11.62
CA LYS A 93 4.81 4.99 -12.80
C LYS A 93 5.54 5.40 -14.07
N ALA A 94 6.52 6.29 -13.95
CA ALA A 94 7.38 6.72 -15.04
C ALA A 94 8.45 5.67 -15.42
N GLY A 95 8.62 4.61 -14.62
CA GLY A 95 9.64 3.59 -14.83
C GLY A 95 11.07 4.10 -14.64
N THR A 96 11.23 5.25 -13.97
CA THR A 96 12.52 5.91 -13.71
C THR A 96 13.05 5.62 -12.31
N LEU A 97 12.24 5.01 -11.45
CA LEU A 97 12.67 4.54 -10.15
C LEU A 97 13.82 3.54 -10.34
N ALA A 98 14.96 3.76 -9.68
CA ALA A 98 16.06 2.81 -9.71
C ALA A 98 15.54 1.43 -9.28
N GLN A 99 15.85 0.38 -10.06
CA GLN A 99 15.56 -0.98 -9.64
C GLN A 99 16.38 -1.30 -8.39
N GLU A 100 15.82 -1.07 -7.21
CA GLU A 100 16.36 -1.65 -6.00
C GLU A 100 16.08 -3.15 -6.03
N GLY A 101 17.16 -3.91 -6.15
CA GLY A 101 17.14 -5.36 -6.11
C GLY A 101 16.52 -5.81 -4.79
N VAL A 102 15.41 -6.55 -4.89
CA VAL A 102 15.04 -7.52 -3.86
C VAL A 102 16.25 -8.46 -3.74
N GLN A 103 17.14 -8.19 -2.78
CA GLN A 103 18.15 -9.16 -2.39
C GLN A 103 17.37 -10.40 -1.97
N PRO A 104 17.54 -11.56 -2.65
CA PRO A 104 16.88 -12.77 -2.21
C PRO A 104 17.30 -13.03 -0.77
N PHE A 105 16.32 -13.27 0.11
CA PHE A 105 16.55 -13.66 1.49
C PHE A 105 17.51 -14.86 1.51
N ARG A 106 18.78 -14.61 1.86
CA ARG A 106 19.75 -15.67 2.11
C ARG A 106 19.58 -16.08 3.57
N LEU A 107 19.08 -17.29 3.80
CA LEU A 107 19.19 -17.94 5.11
C LEU A 107 20.66 -17.96 5.49
N ALA A 108 20.99 -17.45 6.68
CA ALA A 108 22.33 -17.56 7.24
C ALA A 108 22.68 -19.06 7.37
N ALA A 109 23.84 -19.44 6.83
CA ALA A 109 24.39 -20.79 6.88
C ALA A 109 24.93 -21.13 8.27
#